data_AF-A0A661KID5-F1
#
_entry.id   AF-A0A661KID5-F1
#
_cell.length_a   1.000
_cell.length_b   1.000
_cell.length_c   1.000
_cell.angle_alpha   90.00
_cell.angle_beta   90.00
_cell.angle_gamma   90.00
#
_symmetry.space_group_name_H-M   'P 1'
#
loop_
_entity.id
_entity.type
_entity.pdbx_description
1 polymer ?
#
loop_
_entity_poly.entity_id
_entity_poly.type
_entity_poly.pdbx_seq_one_letter_code
_entity_poly.pdbx_strand_id
1 'polypeptide(L)'
;MLIGGLAIARIRWRRFLITGVHGKMALLMLPFITFGLFSGFYMNRFKGRLNTLPLLHGINNVIVLSLALTQIVTGWMLYYSYVLVK
;
A
#
# COMPACT_ATOMS: atom_id res chain seq x y z
N MET A 1 3.62 -11.28 -5.08
CA MET A 1 3.32 -10.97 -3.65
C MET A 1 1.82 -10.86 -3.38
N LEU A 2 1.05 -10.04 -4.12
CA LEU A 2 -0.42 -9.89 -3.95
C LEU A 2 -1.23 -11.20 -4.00
N ILE A 3 -0.97 -12.06 -4.98
CA ILE A 3 -1.74 -13.30 -5.19
C ILE A 3 -1.48 -14.31 -4.05
N GLY A 4 -0.22 -14.46 -3.62
CA GLY A 4 0.15 -15.37 -2.53
C GLY A 4 -0.47 -14.97 -1.19
N GLY A 5 -0.47 -13.67 -0.87
CA GLY A 5 -1.12 -13.15 0.34
C GLY A 5 -2.63 -13.37 0.34
N LEU A 6 -3.30 -13.12 -0.80
CA LEU A 6 -4.73 -13.38 -0.96
C LEU A 6 -5.07 -14.88 -0.89
N ALA A 7 -4.22 -15.73 -1.47
CA ALA A 7 -4.38 -17.18 -1.43
C ALA A 7 -4.28 -17.72 0.00
N ILE A 8 -3.23 -17.33 0.75
CA ILE A 8 -3.07 -17.73 2.16
C ILE A 8 -4.25 -17.22 2.99
N ALA A 9 -4.69 -15.98 2.78
CA ALA A 9 -5.83 -15.44 3.51
C ALA A 9 -7.12 -16.25 3.27
N ARG A 10 -7.35 -16.67 2.02
CA ARG A 10 -8.52 -17.47 1.66
C ARG A 10 -8.45 -18.90 2.18
N ILE A 11 -7.27 -19.50 2.21
CA ILE A 11 -7.05 -20.87 2.68
C ILE A 11 -7.16 -20.92 4.21
N ARG A 12 -6.50 -20.00 4.92
CA ARG A 12 -6.36 -20.05 6.39
C ARG A 12 -7.54 -19.41 7.13
N TRP A 13 -8.09 -18.32 6.61
CA TRP A 13 -9.14 -17.55 7.28
C TRP A 13 -10.47 -17.54 6.54
N ARG A 14 -10.60 -18.28 5.41
CA ARG A 14 -11.81 -18.37 4.57
C ARG A 14 -12.38 -17.03 4.11
N ARG A 15 -11.59 -15.96 4.17
CA ARG A 15 -12.06 -14.64 3.80
C ARG A 15 -10.94 -13.87 3.08
N PHE A 16 -11.31 -13.02 2.12
CA PHE A 16 -10.39 -12.17 1.37
C PHE A 16 -10.28 -10.79 2.03
N LEU A 17 -9.07 -10.20 2.07
CA LEU A 17 -8.85 -8.84 2.61
C LEU A 17 -9.30 -8.67 4.08
N ILE A 18 -9.30 -9.75 4.87
CA ILE A 18 -9.92 -9.74 6.20
C ILE A 18 -8.89 -9.45 7.24
N THR A 19 -8.73 -8.16 7.47
CA THR A 19 -7.96 -7.65 8.58
C THR A 19 -8.34 -6.18 8.81
N GLY A 20 -9.59 -5.91 9.25
CA GLY A 20 -10.04 -4.60 9.78
C GLY A 20 -9.39 -3.36 9.16
N VAL A 21 -8.63 -2.62 9.97
CA VAL A 21 -7.92 -1.39 9.56
C VAL A 21 -6.85 -1.66 8.49
N HIS A 22 -6.11 -2.77 8.59
CA HIS A 22 -5.03 -3.10 7.64
C HIS A 22 -5.55 -3.26 6.20
N GLY A 23 -6.64 -4.02 6.01
CA GLY A 23 -7.23 -4.23 4.68
C GLY A 23 -7.80 -2.95 4.07
N LYS A 24 -8.50 -2.14 4.88
CA LYS A 24 -9.05 -0.84 4.43
C LYS A 24 -7.95 0.14 4.04
N MET A 25 -6.87 0.20 4.81
CA MET A 25 -5.73 1.06 4.51
C MET A 25 -5.00 0.61 3.23
N ALA A 26 -4.86 -0.69 2.98
CA ALA A 26 -4.27 -1.19 1.74
C ALA A 26 -5.08 -0.75 0.50
N LEU A 27 -6.42 -0.79 0.59
CA LEU A 27 -7.30 -0.28 -0.46
C LEU A 27 -7.20 1.25 -0.62
N LEU A 28 -7.12 1.98 0.49
CA LEU A 28 -6.92 3.43 0.47
C LEU A 28 -5.57 3.82 -0.16
N MET A 29 -4.51 3.04 0.06
CA MET A 29 -3.18 3.30 -0.51
C MET A 29 -3.14 3.09 -2.03
N LEU A 30 -3.98 2.24 -2.59
CA LEU A 30 -3.98 1.88 -4.01
C LEU A 30 -4.05 3.10 -4.96
N PRO A 31 -4.97 4.07 -4.80
CA PRO A 31 -4.98 5.28 -5.63
C PRO A 31 -3.70 6.12 -5.49
N PHE A 32 -3.12 6.25 -4.29
CA PHE A 32 -1.89 7.02 -4.10
C PHE A 32 -0.66 6.32 -4.71
N ILE A 33 -0.58 4.99 -4.59
CA ILE A 33 0.49 4.18 -5.20
C ILE A 33 0.40 4.28 -6.74
N THR A 34 -0.81 4.15 -7.29
CA THR A 34 -1.01 4.26 -8.75
C THR A 34 -0.67 5.65 -9.24
N PHE A 35 -1.10 6.72 -8.56
CA PHE A 35 -0.69 8.08 -8.87
C PHE A 35 0.83 8.25 -8.82
N GLY A 36 1.49 7.77 -7.75
CA GLY A 36 2.94 7.84 -7.59
C GLY A 36 3.69 7.13 -8.72
N LEU A 37 3.24 5.92 -9.09
CA LEU A 37 3.82 5.13 -10.18
C LEU A 37 3.69 5.84 -11.53
N PHE A 38 2.48 6.27 -11.90
CA PHE A 38 2.24 6.91 -13.19
C PHE A 38 2.88 8.30 -13.29
N SER A 39 2.81 9.12 -12.24
CA SER A 39 3.46 10.43 -12.22
C SER A 39 4.99 10.31 -12.28
N GLY A 40 5.58 9.35 -11.55
CA GLY A 40 7.01 9.07 -11.62
C GLY A 40 7.45 8.60 -13.01
N PHE A 41 6.70 7.69 -13.62
CA PHE A 41 6.96 7.23 -14.98
C PHE A 41 6.86 8.38 -15.99
N TYR A 42 5.83 9.22 -15.89
CA TYR A 42 5.64 10.37 -16.76
C TYR A 42 6.81 11.36 -16.67
N MET A 43 7.22 11.75 -15.45
CA MET A 43 8.36 12.66 -15.26
C MET A 43 9.69 12.06 -15.73
N ASN A 44 9.86 10.75 -15.62
CA ASN A 44 11.05 10.07 -16.14
C ASN A 44 11.08 10.08 -17.69
N ARG A 45 9.92 9.88 -18.33
CA ARG A 45 9.79 9.85 -19.80
C ARG A 45 9.86 11.25 -20.42
N PHE A 46 9.21 12.22 -19.81
CA PHE A 46 9.07 13.59 -20.31
C PHE A 46 9.84 14.55 -19.40
N LYS A 47 11.12 14.73 -19.72
CA LYS A 47 12.01 15.66 -19.01
C LYS A 47 11.78 17.08 -19.51
N GLY A 48 10.95 17.85 -18.82
CA GLY A 48 10.65 19.26 -19.10
C GLY A 48 10.48 20.10 -17.81
N ARG A 49 10.12 21.39 -17.92
CA ARG A 49 9.80 22.27 -16.77
C ARG A 49 8.46 21.90 -16.13
N LEU A 50 8.36 20.70 -15.57
CA LEU A 50 7.22 20.29 -14.76
C LEU A 50 7.45 20.86 -13.35
N ASN A 51 6.99 22.08 -13.07
CA ASN A 51 7.25 22.69 -11.75
C ASN A 51 6.32 22.13 -10.65
N THR A 52 5.09 21.74 -11.00
CA THR A 52 4.07 21.31 -10.03
C THR A 52 3.99 19.79 -9.86
N LEU A 53 4.18 19.03 -10.94
CA LEU A 53 4.05 17.57 -10.91
C LEU A 53 5.08 16.87 -9.99
N PRO A 54 6.37 17.26 -9.95
CA PRO A 54 7.34 16.70 -9.00
C PRO A 54 6.99 16.98 -7.55
N LEU A 55 6.43 18.17 -7.25
CA LEU A 55 5.98 18.52 -5.91
C LEU A 55 4.80 17.64 -5.47
N LEU A 56 3.78 17.51 -6.33
CA LEU A 56 2.63 16.63 -6.08
C LEU A 56 3.06 15.16 -5.93
N HIS A 57 4.00 14.70 -6.75
CA HIS A 57 4.58 13.36 -6.65
C HIS A 57 5.30 13.16 -5.30
N GLY A 58 6.12 14.13 -4.88
CA GLY A 58 6.81 14.11 -3.60
C GLY A 58 5.85 14.03 -2.42
N ILE A 59 4.86 14.92 -2.36
CA ILE A 59 3.83 14.94 -1.31
C ILE A 59 3.06 13.62 -1.27
N ASN A 60 2.62 13.13 -2.44
CA ASN A 60 1.93 11.85 -2.55
C ASN A 60 2.78 10.70 -1.98
N ASN A 61 4.08 10.65 -2.30
CA ASN A 61 4.93 9.58 -1.80
C ASN A 61 5.23 9.68 -0.29
N VAL A 62 5.26 10.89 0.29
CA VAL A 62 5.31 11.06 1.75
C VAL A 62 4.05 10.48 2.40
N ILE A 63 2.87 10.72 1.80
CA ILE A 63 1.60 10.13 2.28
C ILE A 63 1.65 8.60 2.16
N VAL A 64 2.07 8.06 1.01
CA VAL A 64 2.22 6.61 0.79
C VAL A 64 3.18 6.01 1.81
N LEU A 65 4.33 6.64 2.07
CA LEU A 65 5.30 6.17 3.04
C LEU A 65 4.72 6.12 4.46
N SER A 66 3.98 7.16 4.87
CA SER A 66 3.33 7.22 6.17
C SER A 66 2.25 6.13 6.33
N LEU A 67 1.45 5.90 5.28
CA LEU A 67 0.47 4.81 5.25
C LEU A 67 1.16 3.44 5.26
N ALA A 68 2.31 3.29 4.60
CA ALA A 68 3.08 2.05 4.58
C ALA A 68 3.64 1.70 5.98
N LEU A 69 4.13 2.68 6.74
CA LEU A 69 4.52 2.47 8.14
C LEU A 69 3.34 1.97 8.98
N THR A 70 2.15 2.55 8.77
CA THR A 70 0.91 2.09 9.41
C THR A 70 0.53 0.66 9.00
N GLN A 71 0.74 0.30 7.73
CA GLN A 71 0.55 -1.06 7.24
C GLN A 71 1.47 -2.07 7.91
N ILE A 72 2.74 -1.72 8.15
CA ILE A 72 3.70 -2.59 8.84
C ILE A 72 3.22 -2.89 10.27
N VAL A 73 2.87 -1.85 11.04
CA VAL A 73 2.40 -2.02 12.43
C VAL A 73 1.13 -2.86 12.48
N THR A 74 0.14 -2.55 11.65
CA THR A 74 -1.13 -3.28 11.63
C THR A 74 -0.94 -4.72 11.14
N GLY A 75 -0.11 -4.93 10.12
CA GLY A 75 0.27 -6.26 9.61
C GLY A 75 0.96 -7.12 10.68
N TRP A 76 1.85 -6.51 11.46
CA TRP A 76 2.52 -7.18 12.58
C TRP A 76 1.54 -7.62 13.66
N MET A 77 0.61 -6.74 14.07
CA MET A 77 -0.44 -7.09 15.03
C MET A 77 -1.27 -8.28 14.54
N LEU A 78 -1.64 -8.30 13.26
CA LEU A 78 -2.40 -9.39 12.67
C LEU A 78 -1.60 -10.69 12.65
N TYR A 79 -0.33 -10.64 12.29
CA TYR A 79 0.56 -11.79 12.34
C TYR A 79 0.64 -12.36 13.76
N TYR A 80 0.84 -11.51 14.77
CA TYR A 80 0.87 -11.92 16.16
C TYR A 80 -0.46 -12.59 16.60
N SER A 81 -1.59 -11.94 16.33
CA SER A 81 -2.91 -12.44 16.76
C SER A 81 -3.39 -13.70 16.04
N TYR A 82 -3.00 -13.93 14.79
CA TYR A 82 -3.53 -15.03 13.98
C TYR A 82 -2.53 -16.15 13.67
N VAL A 83 -1.23 -15.92 13.88
CA VAL A 83 -0.17 -16.90 13.59
C VAL A 83 0.61 -17.29 14.84
N LEU A 84 1.03 -16.33 15.68
CA LEU A 84 1.90 -16.64 16.83
C LEU A 84 1.16 -17.03 18.09
N VAL A 85 0.01 -16.41 18.38
CA VAL A 85 -0.78 -16.68 19.61
C VAL A 85 -1.81 -17.80 19.41
N LYS A 86 -1.89 -18.37 18.20
CA LYS A 86 -2.95 -19.29 17.80
C LYS A 86 -2.47 -20.74 17.71
#